data_AF-A0A0D2XCN7-F1
#
_entry.id   AF-A0A0D2XCN7-F1
#
_cell.length_a   1.000
_cell.length_b   1.000
_cell.length_c   1.000
_cell.angle_alpha   90.00
_cell.angle_beta   90.00
_cell.angle_gamma   90.00
#
_symmetry.space_group_name_H-M   'P 1'
#
loop_
_entity.id
_entity.type
_entity.pdbx_description
1 polymer ?
#
loop_
_entity_poly.entity_id
_entity_poly.type
_entity_poly.pdbx_seq_one_letter_code
_entity_poly.pdbx_strand_id
1 'polypeptide(L)'
;MFETMVVASRNVKDKFKLLQDVQEGCFCDIVAQVVRPPHDGGDKMTLWVSDYTENPFFHNFSIGFDESSIGRDGDPFGYTDKFTMAAKPSGWPGPFGKRCIQITCWEPHVTAIRDQDIGTLAWVLIKNLQIKLGHSGANLEGFLREDRESHGPKIGIRMVDSNSDSENFDPRAKEALQRKREYERLRQGQAREIKEALRAGQKRKHGVESKSEPKKGNSRSRRSEKRSKSKANKQGEGREPTEQVKCENEDKPASLIAEITKLVQHETTIDDGLVKLPLPFVNLNYRANVRVVDFSPSNLADFAYPKKESEYDDLSDDGEESLSNSETEAEDGQPIQRTLDDFSKVRNWEWRFFLELEDAAVAEKHKKQRLWVAVDNQSAQLLTGLDACNLRRDKQALVTLRDKMFTLWGNLEEKKVAAQEAARKGKPPVDSDDEDQRLPEPKNFGKAQLTNRAFPCCVKQYGIKVAEPEPSQANAGNGKRWQRMFQLFGARIVGE
;
A
#
# COMPACT_ATOMS: atom_id res chain seq x y z
N MET A 1 27.34 -23.17 -39.73
CA MET A 1 26.11 -23.03 -38.92
C MET A 1 26.19 -21.80 -38.01
N PHE A 2 27.26 -21.64 -37.22
CA PHE A 2 27.48 -20.46 -36.36
C PHE A 2 27.52 -19.12 -37.13
N GLU A 3 28.39 -18.99 -38.12
CA GLU A 3 28.51 -17.78 -38.95
C GLU A 3 27.20 -17.45 -39.68
N THR A 4 26.47 -18.48 -40.11
CA THR A 4 25.15 -18.34 -40.74
C THR A 4 24.12 -17.72 -39.78
N MET A 5 24.14 -18.10 -38.49
CA MET A 5 23.25 -17.53 -37.47
C MET A 5 23.66 -16.10 -37.07
N VAL A 6 24.96 -15.80 -37.06
CA VAL A 6 25.46 -14.42 -36.85
C VAL A 6 25.02 -13.51 -37.98
N VAL A 7 25.11 -13.96 -39.24
CA VAL A 7 24.67 -13.19 -40.41
C VAL A 7 23.15 -13.04 -40.44
N ALA A 8 22.40 -14.10 -40.13
CA ALA A 8 20.94 -14.04 -40.05
C ALA A 8 20.47 -13.08 -38.96
N SER A 9 21.14 -13.06 -37.80
CA SER A 9 20.79 -12.14 -36.72
C SER A 9 21.03 -10.68 -37.11
N ARG A 10 22.04 -10.35 -37.93
CA ARG A 10 22.28 -8.95 -38.38
C ARG A 10 21.08 -8.33 -39.13
N ASN A 11 20.17 -9.14 -39.69
CA ASN A 11 19.08 -8.70 -40.57
C ASN A 11 17.67 -8.73 -39.94
N VAL A 12 17.54 -9.06 -38.66
CA VAL A 12 16.23 -9.10 -37.97
C VAL A 12 15.85 -7.72 -37.45
N LYS A 13 14.66 -7.23 -37.82
CA LYS A 13 14.13 -5.91 -37.39
C LYS A 13 13.77 -5.85 -35.90
N ASP A 14 13.43 -6.98 -35.29
CA ASP A 14 13.15 -7.09 -33.85
C ASP A 14 13.84 -8.34 -33.25
N LYS A 15 14.84 -8.11 -32.40
CA LYS A 15 15.63 -9.15 -31.72
C LYS A 15 15.18 -9.40 -30.28
N PHE A 16 14.21 -8.64 -29.79
CA PHE A 16 13.85 -8.70 -28.38
C PHE A 16 13.24 -10.06 -28.02
N LYS A 17 13.65 -10.60 -26.88
CA LYS A 17 13.08 -11.83 -26.32
C LYS A 17 12.94 -11.70 -24.80
N LEU A 18 11.88 -12.32 -24.27
CA LEU A 18 11.79 -12.64 -22.85
C LEU A 18 12.72 -13.82 -22.53
N LEU A 19 13.17 -13.93 -21.29
CA LEU A 19 14.09 -15.00 -20.89
C LEU A 19 13.45 -16.39 -20.99
N GLN A 20 12.13 -16.53 -20.86
CA GLN A 20 11.42 -17.78 -21.15
C GLN A 20 11.54 -18.25 -22.62
N ASP A 21 11.76 -17.33 -23.56
CA ASP A 21 11.75 -17.59 -25.01
C ASP A 21 13.16 -17.68 -25.63
N VAL A 22 14.20 -17.54 -24.81
CA VAL A 22 15.58 -17.72 -25.26
C VAL A 22 15.91 -19.19 -25.46
N GLN A 23 16.69 -19.46 -26.50
CA GLN A 23 17.06 -20.81 -26.93
C GLN A 23 18.54 -20.84 -27.27
N GLU A 24 19.14 -22.03 -27.18
CA GLU A 24 20.53 -22.22 -27.58
C GLU A 24 20.78 -21.77 -29.03
N GLY A 25 21.91 -21.08 -29.24
CA GLY A 25 22.38 -20.68 -30.56
C GLY A 25 21.78 -19.36 -31.08
N CYS A 26 20.82 -18.75 -30.36
CA CYS A 26 20.25 -17.48 -30.79
C CYS A 26 21.06 -16.25 -30.34
N PHE A 27 20.88 -15.16 -31.06
CA PHE A 27 21.29 -13.81 -30.65
C PHE A 27 20.04 -12.99 -30.42
N CYS A 28 19.89 -12.40 -29.24
CA CYS A 28 18.69 -11.66 -28.85
C CYS A 28 19.02 -10.40 -28.06
N ASP A 29 18.04 -9.52 -27.98
CA ASP A 29 18.04 -8.37 -27.08
C ASP A 29 17.16 -8.71 -25.87
N ILE A 30 17.57 -8.37 -24.66
CA ILE A 30 16.82 -8.64 -23.43
C ILE A 30 16.79 -7.40 -22.53
N VAL A 31 15.74 -7.29 -21.72
CA VAL A 31 15.64 -6.33 -20.62
C VAL A 31 15.45 -7.12 -19.34
N ALA A 32 16.38 -6.98 -18.39
CA ALA A 32 16.39 -7.77 -17.17
C ALA A 32 17.00 -6.98 -16.00
N GLN A 33 16.61 -7.34 -14.77
CA GLN A 33 17.17 -6.79 -13.55
C GLN A 33 18.42 -7.58 -13.16
N VAL A 34 19.47 -6.88 -12.74
CA VAL A 34 20.65 -7.48 -12.12
C VAL A 34 20.28 -7.95 -10.71
N VAL A 35 20.27 -9.26 -10.47
CA VAL A 35 19.80 -9.84 -9.20
C VAL A 35 20.93 -10.12 -8.20
N ARG A 36 22.18 -10.00 -8.66
CA ARG A 36 23.39 -10.19 -7.83
C ARG A 36 24.44 -9.16 -8.23
N PRO A 37 25.27 -8.65 -7.28
CA PRO A 37 26.36 -7.77 -7.65
C PRO A 37 27.20 -8.35 -8.78
N PRO A 38 27.60 -7.54 -9.79
CA PRO A 38 28.53 -7.99 -10.81
C PRO A 38 29.79 -8.58 -10.20
N HIS A 39 30.19 -9.76 -10.66
CA HIS A 39 31.45 -10.36 -10.26
C HIS A 39 32.53 -10.03 -11.28
N ASP A 40 33.52 -9.26 -10.84
CA ASP A 40 34.66 -8.83 -11.65
C ASP A 40 35.75 -9.92 -11.65
N GLY A 41 35.95 -10.55 -12.80
CA GLY A 41 37.01 -11.53 -13.04
C GLY A 41 38.29 -10.93 -13.64
N GLY A 42 38.37 -9.61 -13.78
CA GLY A 42 39.47 -8.90 -14.43
C GLY A 42 39.27 -8.77 -15.94
N ASP A 43 39.40 -9.86 -16.69
CA ASP A 43 39.27 -9.89 -18.17
C ASP A 43 37.82 -9.98 -18.66
N LYS A 44 36.93 -10.37 -17.75
CA LYS A 44 35.49 -10.54 -17.97
C LYS A 44 34.73 -10.20 -16.69
N MET A 45 33.47 -9.88 -16.83
CA MET A 45 32.55 -9.66 -15.72
C MET A 45 31.33 -10.55 -15.87
N THR A 46 30.87 -11.16 -14.78
CA THR A 46 29.67 -12.00 -14.80
C THR A 46 28.53 -11.36 -14.03
N LEU A 47 27.34 -11.36 -14.62
CA LEU A 47 26.09 -10.83 -14.07
C LEU A 47 25.09 -11.97 -13.93
N TRP A 48 24.32 -11.98 -12.84
CA TRP A 48 23.08 -12.75 -12.77
C TRP A 48 21.92 -11.81 -13.02
N VAL A 49 21.07 -12.15 -14.00
CA VAL A 49 19.93 -11.31 -14.37
C VAL A 49 18.63 -12.09 -14.46
N SER A 50 17.50 -11.39 -14.29
CA SER A 50 16.15 -11.94 -14.37
C SER A 50 15.15 -10.92 -14.93
N ASP A 51 14.25 -11.34 -15.81
CA ASP A 51 13.02 -10.63 -16.18
C ASP A 51 11.77 -11.23 -15.50
N TYR A 52 12.01 -12.13 -14.53
CA TYR A 52 11.07 -12.88 -13.72
C TYR A 52 10.24 -13.94 -14.47
N THR A 53 10.58 -14.24 -15.74
CA THR A 53 10.01 -15.38 -16.48
C THR A 53 10.75 -16.68 -16.19
N GLU A 54 10.13 -17.84 -16.45
CA GLU A 54 10.74 -19.16 -16.17
C GLU A 54 11.22 -19.82 -17.46
N ASN A 55 12.43 -20.36 -17.44
CA ASN A 55 12.97 -21.14 -18.55
C ASN A 55 13.48 -22.51 -18.04
N PRO A 56 12.99 -23.63 -18.59
CA PRO A 56 13.40 -24.97 -18.14
C PRO A 56 14.91 -25.25 -18.23
N PHE A 57 15.65 -24.51 -19.05
CA PHE A 57 17.08 -24.69 -19.27
C PHE A 57 17.94 -23.76 -18.40
N PHE A 58 17.35 -23.00 -17.47
CA PHE A 58 18.11 -22.21 -16.51
C PHE A 58 18.44 -23.00 -15.25
N HIS A 59 19.45 -22.50 -14.54
CA HIS A 59 19.81 -23.01 -13.23
C HIS A 59 18.64 -22.85 -12.25
N ASN A 60 18.35 -23.89 -11.48
CA ASN A 60 17.28 -23.88 -10.51
C ASN A 60 17.77 -23.40 -9.14
N PHE A 61 17.45 -22.17 -8.77
CA PHE A 61 17.79 -21.63 -7.45
C PHE A 61 16.78 -22.07 -6.38
N SER A 62 17.17 -23.05 -5.56
CA SER A 62 16.35 -23.57 -4.46
C SER A 62 16.23 -22.61 -3.29
N ILE A 63 15.10 -22.65 -2.58
CA ILE A 63 14.95 -21.93 -1.32
C ILE A 63 15.86 -22.56 -0.25
N GLY A 64 16.72 -21.76 0.38
CA GLY A 64 17.69 -22.24 1.38
C GLY A 64 18.99 -22.84 0.80
N PHE A 65 19.30 -22.57 -0.47
CA PHE A 65 20.59 -22.97 -1.07
C PHE A 65 21.75 -22.20 -0.42
N ASP A 66 22.67 -22.93 0.21
CA ASP A 66 23.96 -22.44 0.67
C ASP A 66 25.01 -22.71 -0.41
N GLU A 67 25.88 -21.73 -0.65
CA GLU A 67 26.74 -21.57 -1.82
C GLU A 67 27.93 -22.56 -1.87
N SER A 68 27.90 -23.62 -1.07
CA SER A 68 29.02 -24.57 -0.90
C SER A 68 29.27 -25.50 -2.09
N SER A 69 28.48 -25.43 -3.17
CA SER A 69 28.60 -26.32 -4.33
C SER A 69 29.23 -25.69 -5.59
N ILE A 70 29.62 -24.41 -5.56
CA ILE A 70 30.32 -23.77 -6.68
C ILE A 70 31.71 -23.34 -6.21
N GLY A 71 32.56 -24.34 -5.98
CA GLY A 71 34.02 -24.19 -5.94
C GLY A 71 34.64 -23.56 -4.69
N ARG A 72 34.95 -24.39 -3.68
CA ARG A 72 36.19 -24.29 -2.90
C ARG A 72 36.49 -25.57 -2.11
N ASP A 73 37.77 -25.90 -2.10
CA ASP A 73 38.44 -26.89 -1.26
C ASP A 73 38.32 -26.46 0.22
N GLY A 74 37.75 -27.29 1.10
CA GLY A 74 37.55 -26.93 2.50
C GLY A 74 36.88 -28.06 3.31
N ASP A 75 37.25 -28.20 4.58
CA ASP A 75 37.20 -29.45 5.33
C ASP A 75 35.81 -30.14 5.41
N PRO A 76 35.73 -31.48 5.26
CA PRO A 76 34.47 -32.22 5.36
C PRO A 76 33.81 -32.28 6.76
N PHE A 77 34.40 -31.70 7.81
CA PHE A 77 34.00 -31.95 9.20
C PHE A 77 33.62 -30.69 10.01
N GLY A 78 33.58 -29.50 9.39
CA GLY A 78 32.93 -28.31 9.95
C GLY A 78 33.60 -27.77 11.21
N TYR A 79 34.91 -27.92 11.37
CA TYR A 79 35.60 -27.48 12.60
C TYR A 79 35.94 -25.98 12.60
N THR A 80 35.84 -25.28 11.47
CA THR A 80 36.21 -23.85 11.35
C THR A 80 35.07 -22.86 11.61
N ASP A 81 33.80 -23.30 11.68
CA ASP A 81 32.62 -22.42 11.83
C ASP A 81 32.60 -21.60 13.13
N LYS A 82 33.41 -21.98 14.12
CA LYS A 82 33.42 -21.36 15.45
C LYS A 82 34.31 -20.12 15.53
N PHE A 83 35.12 -19.85 14.50
CA PHE A 83 36.13 -18.79 14.53
C PHE A 83 35.93 -17.67 13.48
N THR A 84 34.94 -17.79 12.59
CA THR A 84 34.63 -16.77 11.57
C THR A 84 33.32 -16.03 11.88
N MET A 85 33.37 -15.14 12.89
CA MET A 85 32.32 -14.12 13.13
C MET A 85 32.34 -12.99 12.08
N ALA A 86 33.11 -13.12 11.01
CA ALA A 86 33.15 -12.16 9.90
C ALA A 86 32.55 -12.79 8.64
N ALA A 87 31.43 -12.21 8.20
CA ALA A 87 30.74 -12.45 6.93
C ALA A 87 30.23 -13.88 6.69
N LYS A 88 29.03 -14.19 7.19
CA LYS A 88 28.16 -15.15 6.48
C LYS A 88 27.92 -14.60 5.07
N PRO A 89 28.30 -15.29 3.98
CA PRO A 89 27.91 -14.85 2.65
C PRO A 89 26.38 -14.80 2.57
N SER A 90 25.85 -13.69 2.06
CA SER A 90 24.42 -13.49 1.91
C SER A 90 23.85 -14.57 0.99
N GLY A 91 22.98 -15.43 1.52
CA GLY A 91 22.27 -16.42 0.71
C GLY A 91 21.55 -15.78 -0.49
N TRP A 92 21.28 -16.57 -1.52
CA TRP A 92 20.66 -16.11 -2.76
C TRP A 92 19.39 -15.25 -2.50
N PRO A 93 19.35 -13.97 -2.93
CA PRO A 93 18.25 -13.07 -2.59
C PRO A 93 16.96 -13.39 -3.35
N GLY A 94 17.04 -14.19 -4.41
CA GLY A 94 15.96 -14.45 -5.36
C GLY A 94 16.17 -13.70 -6.68
N PRO A 95 15.33 -14.00 -7.70
CA PRO A 95 14.21 -14.93 -7.67
C PRO A 95 14.67 -16.39 -7.65
N PHE A 96 13.90 -17.22 -6.96
CA PHE A 96 14.07 -18.67 -6.90
C PHE A 96 13.49 -19.36 -8.13
N GLY A 97 13.85 -20.63 -8.32
CA GLY A 97 13.44 -21.41 -9.48
C GLY A 97 14.37 -21.19 -10.67
N LYS A 98 13.90 -21.57 -11.84
CA LYS A 98 14.62 -21.44 -13.11
C LYS A 98 14.33 -20.10 -13.80
N ARG A 99 14.60 -19.00 -13.11
CA ARG A 99 14.23 -17.63 -13.53
C ARG A 99 15.41 -16.70 -13.77
N CYS A 100 16.62 -17.17 -13.53
CA CYS A 100 17.83 -16.37 -13.67
C CYS A 100 18.80 -17.01 -14.66
N ILE A 101 19.44 -16.15 -15.44
CA ILE A 101 20.51 -16.54 -16.38
C ILE A 101 21.80 -15.81 -15.98
N GLN A 102 22.93 -16.52 -16.06
CA GLN A 102 24.24 -15.92 -15.94
C GLN A 102 24.65 -15.32 -17.29
N ILE A 103 25.16 -14.09 -17.27
CA ILE A 103 25.70 -13.41 -18.43
C ILE A 103 27.17 -13.13 -18.21
N THR A 104 28.01 -13.60 -19.12
CA THR A 104 29.44 -13.27 -19.13
C THR A 104 29.69 -12.17 -20.15
N CYS A 105 30.21 -11.04 -19.68
CA CYS A 105 30.57 -9.87 -20.46
C CYS A 105 32.09 -9.77 -20.61
N TRP A 106 32.56 -9.48 -21.82
CA TRP A 106 33.95 -9.13 -22.12
C TRP A 106 34.06 -7.65 -22.50
N GLU A 107 35.27 -7.13 -22.59
CA GLU A 107 35.49 -5.79 -23.14
C GLU A 107 34.86 -5.66 -24.55
N PRO A 108 34.32 -4.47 -24.92
CA PRO A 108 34.30 -3.21 -24.17
C PRO A 108 33.15 -3.09 -23.13
N HIS A 109 32.34 -4.13 -22.98
CA HIS A 109 31.13 -4.08 -22.15
C HIS A 109 31.45 -4.06 -20.64
N VAL A 110 32.57 -4.65 -20.24
CA VAL A 110 33.06 -4.60 -18.85
C VAL A 110 33.34 -3.15 -18.44
N THR A 111 34.05 -2.39 -19.27
CA THR A 111 34.25 -0.94 -19.05
C THR A 111 32.91 -0.21 -18.92
N ALA A 112 31.94 -0.49 -19.81
CA ALA A 112 30.63 0.14 -19.75
C ALA A 112 29.83 -0.17 -18.47
N ILE A 113 29.99 -1.37 -17.90
CA ILE A 113 29.35 -1.76 -16.62
C ILE A 113 29.95 -0.96 -15.46
N ARG A 114 31.28 -0.75 -15.46
CA ARG A 114 31.98 0.06 -14.45
C ARG A 114 31.60 1.54 -14.57
N ASP A 115 31.64 2.08 -15.79
CA ASP A 115 31.37 3.51 -16.05
C ASP A 115 29.93 3.92 -15.73
N GLN A 116 28.97 3.01 -15.94
CA GLN A 116 27.56 3.23 -15.62
C GLN A 116 27.19 2.85 -14.18
N ASP A 117 28.14 2.39 -13.36
CA ASP A 117 27.90 1.90 -11.99
C ASP A 117 26.74 0.89 -11.91
N ILE A 118 26.70 -0.06 -12.86
CA ILE A 118 25.61 -1.05 -12.94
C ILE A 118 25.77 -2.03 -11.77
N GLY A 119 24.98 -1.82 -10.73
CA GLY A 119 24.95 -2.64 -9.52
C GLY A 119 23.77 -3.62 -9.45
N THR A 120 23.61 -4.24 -8.28
CA THR A 120 22.42 -5.04 -7.95
C THR A 120 21.16 -4.17 -8.05
N LEU A 121 20.05 -4.78 -8.46
CA LEU A 121 18.74 -4.17 -8.70
C LEU A 121 18.65 -3.23 -9.92
N ALA A 122 19.76 -2.92 -10.58
CA ALA A 122 19.73 -2.14 -11.82
C ALA A 122 18.98 -2.89 -12.94
N TRP A 123 18.12 -2.19 -13.67
CA TRP A 123 17.52 -2.69 -14.90
C TRP A 123 18.45 -2.39 -16.07
N VAL A 124 18.73 -3.40 -16.89
CA VAL A 124 19.64 -3.29 -18.02
C VAL A 124 19.00 -3.77 -19.31
N LEU A 125 19.24 -3.03 -20.40
CA LEU A 125 19.03 -3.51 -21.77
C LEU A 125 20.34 -4.09 -22.28
N ILE A 126 20.31 -5.36 -22.66
CA ILE A 126 21.44 -6.06 -23.26
C ILE A 126 21.09 -6.40 -24.71
N LYS A 127 21.89 -5.92 -25.65
CA LYS A 127 21.71 -6.08 -27.09
C LYS A 127 22.64 -7.14 -27.65
N ASN A 128 22.12 -7.90 -28.61
CA ASN A 128 22.85 -8.93 -29.36
C ASN A 128 23.54 -9.94 -28.44
N LEU A 129 22.88 -10.29 -27.34
CA LEU A 129 23.32 -11.30 -26.39
C LEU A 129 23.31 -12.67 -27.07
N GLN A 130 24.43 -13.37 -27.04
CA GLN A 130 24.52 -14.74 -27.51
C GLN A 130 24.09 -15.71 -26.43
N ILE A 131 23.14 -16.59 -26.75
CA ILE A 131 22.66 -17.62 -25.84
C ILE A 131 23.28 -18.96 -26.23
N LYS A 132 23.97 -19.61 -25.28
CA LYS A 132 24.62 -20.91 -25.46
C LYS A 132 24.57 -21.73 -24.17
N LEU A 133 24.81 -23.03 -24.25
CA LEU A 133 25.09 -23.81 -23.05
C LEU A 133 26.35 -23.28 -22.35
N GLY A 134 26.26 -23.17 -21.03
CA GLY A 134 27.35 -22.79 -20.15
C GLY A 134 28.49 -23.82 -20.16
N HIS A 135 29.58 -23.51 -19.45
CA HIS A 135 30.77 -24.38 -19.44
C HIS A 135 30.49 -25.80 -18.92
N SER A 136 29.52 -25.95 -18.01
CA SER A 136 29.07 -27.24 -17.48
C SER A 136 28.19 -28.03 -18.45
N GLY A 137 27.75 -27.43 -19.56
CA GLY A 137 26.82 -28.03 -20.51
C GLY A 137 25.39 -28.25 -19.99
N ALA A 138 25.10 -27.86 -18.75
CA ALA A 138 23.84 -28.20 -18.07
C ALA A 138 22.76 -27.11 -18.17
N ASN A 139 23.15 -25.83 -18.25
CA ASN A 139 22.24 -24.69 -18.24
C ASN A 139 22.59 -23.73 -19.37
N LEU A 140 21.60 -22.98 -19.85
CA LEU A 140 21.83 -21.85 -20.76
C LEU A 140 22.50 -20.69 -20.01
N GLU A 141 23.45 -20.06 -20.69
CA GLU A 141 24.16 -18.85 -20.27
C GLU A 141 24.18 -17.83 -21.43
N GLY A 142 24.27 -16.56 -21.06
CA GLY A 142 24.44 -15.44 -21.98
C GLY A 142 25.91 -15.05 -22.13
N PHE A 143 26.29 -14.67 -23.34
CA PHE A 143 27.66 -14.26 -23.67
C PHE A 143 27.63 -12.96 -24.46
N LEU A 144 28.23 -11.90 -23.88
CA LEU A 144 28.30 -10.57 -24.49
C LEU A 144 29.76 -10.25 -24.83
N ARG A 145 30.09 -10.38 -26.12
CA ARG A 145 31.46 -10.24 -26.64
C ARG A 145 31.59 -8.99 -27.53
N GLU A 146 32.81 -8.57 -27.77
CA GLU A 146 33.14 -7.52 -28.74
C GLU A 146 32.73 -7.91 -30.17
N ASP A 147 32.18 -6.95 -30.92
CA ASP A 147 31.94 -7.07 -32.36
C ASP A 147 33.20 -6.63 -33.13
N ARG A 148 34.13 -7.58 -33.34
CA ARG A 148 35.44 -7.35 -33.98
C ARG A 148 35.39 -6.85 -35.42
N GLU A 149 34.26 -7.03 -36.11
CA GLU A 149 34.08 -6.64 -37.52
C GLU A 149 33.38 -5.29 -37.68
N SER A 150 33.09 -4.58 -36.58
CA SER A 150 32.37 -3.32 -36.63
C SER A 150 33.29 -2.10 -36.72
N HIS A 151 32.80 -1.04 -37.39
CA HIS A 151 33.47 0.27 -37.46
C HIS A 151 33.39 1.01 -36.10
N GLY A 152 34.05 0.49 -35.07
CA GLY A 152 34.15 1.07 -33.72
C GLY A 152 33.51 0.21 -32.61
N PRO A 153 33.85 0.46 -31.33
CA PRO A 153 33.37 -0.33 -30.21
C PRO A 153 31.85 -0.14 -30.03
N LYS A 154 31.08 -1.21 -30.26
CA LYS A 154 29.64 -1.23 -29.98
C LYS A 154 29.39 -1.74 -28.57
N ILE A 155 28.97 -0.83 -27.69
CA ILE A 155 28.54 -1.18 -26.32
C ILE A 155 27.14 -1.79 -26.39
N GLY A 156 27.03 -3.02 -25.91
CA GLY A 156 25.82 -3.84 -25.97
C GLY A 156 25.04 -3.86 -24.67
N ILE A 157 25.47 -3.15 -23.63
CA ILE A 157 24.80 -3.09 -22.32
C ILE A 157 24.62 -1.64 -21.87
N ARG A 158 23.42 -1.31 -21.38
CA ARG A 158 23.14 -0.01 -20.75
C ARG A 158 22.05 -0.13 -19.70
N MET A 159 22.06 0.79 -18.74
CA MET A 159 20.92 0.95 -17.81
C MET A 159 19.67 1.44 -18.53
N VAL A 160 18.52 1.01 -18.03
CA VAL A 160 17.19 1.46 -18.46
C VAL A 160 16.31 1.69 -17.24
N ASP A 161 15.27 2.50 -17.43
CA ASP A 161 14.34 2.91 -16.38
C ASP A 161 12.90 2.49 -16.72
N SER A 162 12.10 2.18 -15.70
CA SER A 162 10.67 1.89 -15.81
C SER A 162 9.80 3.16 -15.80
N ASN A 163 10.33 4.27 -15.29
CA ASN A 163 9.64 5.55 -15.21
C ASN A 163 9.56 6.22 -16.59
N SER A 164 8.35 6.57 -17.03
CA SER A 164 8.10 7.22 -18.33
C SER A 164 8.76 8.58 -18.48
N ASP A 165 9.05 9.25 -17.36
CA ASP A 165 9.65 10.59 -17.34
C ASP A 165 11.18 10.55 -17.37
N SER A 166 11.78 9.35 -17.29
CA SER A 166 13.23 9.14 -17.32
C SER A 166 13.78 9.22 -18.75
N GLU A 167 14.95 9.84 -18.93
CA GLU A 167 15.66 9.88 -20.22
C GLU A 167 16.04 8.48 -20.72
N ASN A 168 16.15 7.51 -19.81
CA ASN A 168 16.49 6.12 -20.10
C ASN A 168 15.27 5.18 -20.08
N PHE A 169 14.05 5.71 -20.18
CA PHE A 169 12.81 4.94 -20.17
C PHE A 169 12.83 3.82 -21.23
N ASP A 170 12.46 2.61 -20.80
CA ASP A 170 12.18 1.49 -21.70
C ASP A 170 10.86 0.82 -21.27
N PRO A 171 9.82 0.77 -22.13
CA PRO A 171 8.53 0.18 -21.78
C PRO A 171 8.67 -1.30 -21.35
N ARG A 172 9.69 -2.00 -21.85
CA ARG A 172 9.95 -3.41 -21.50
C ARG A 172 10.50 -3.55 -20.08
N ALA A 173 11.15 -2.53 -19.53
CA ALA A 173 11.55 -2.49 -18.12
C ALA A 173 10.32 -2.38 -17.21
N LYS A 174 9.34 -1.56 -17.59
CA LYS A 174 8.06 -1.44 -16.87
C LYS A 174 7.28 -2.76 -16.88
N GLU A 175 7.20 -3.46 -18.01
CA GLU A 175 6.59 -4.79 -18.07
C GLU A 175 7.33 -5.83 -17.22
N ALA A 176 8.66 -5.80 -17.21
CA ALA A 176 9.45 -6.69 -16.37
C ALA A 176 9.28 -6.40 -14.87
N LEU A 177 9.12 -5.12 -14.49
CA LEU A 177 8.79 -4.69 -13.14
C LEU A 177 7.40 -5.19 -12.71
N GLN A 178 6.41 -5.22 -13.61
CA GLN A 178 5.11 -5.85 -13.33
C GLN A 178 5.25 -7.35 -13.03
N ARG A 179 6.02 -8.08 -13.85
CA ARG A 179 6.29 -9.51 -13.63
C ARG A 179 7.00 -9.76 -12.30
N LYS A 180 7.93 -8.88 -11.91
CA LYS A 180 8.56 -8.92 -10.58
C LYS A 180 7.51 -8.81 -9.46
N ARG A 181 6.61 -7.83 -9.55
CA ARG A 181 5.53 -7.62 -8.57
C ARG A 181 4.66 -8.86 -8.41
N GLU A 182 4.25 -9.47 -9.52
CA GLU A 182 3.44 -10.68 -9.53
C GLU A 182 4.16 -11.86 -8.89
N TYR A 183 5.44 -12.05 -9.22
CA TYR A 183 6.29 -13.08 -8.62
C TYR A 183 6.38 -12.91 -7.10
N GLU A 184 6.65 -11.70 -6.63
CA GLU A 184 6.76 -11.41 -5.19
C GLU A 184 5.43 -11.61 -4.47
N ARG A 185 4.31 -11.21 -5.07
CA ARG A 185 2.97 -11.43 -4.52
C ARG A 185 2.66 -12.92 -4.37
N LEU A 186 2.94 -13.72 -5.41
CA LEU A 186 2.74 -15.16 -5.37
C LEU A 186 3.61 -15.81 -4.29
N ARG A 187 4.88 -15.40 -4.21
CA ARG A 187 5.84 -15.91 -3.21
C ARG A 187 5.42 -15.53 -1.78
N GLN A 188 4.95 -14.32 -1.56
CA GLN A 188 4.41 -13.90 -0.26
C GLN A 188 3.15 -14.72 0.11
N GLY A 189 2.28 -15.01 -0.86
CA GLY A 189 1.14 -15.91 -0.69
C GLY A 189 1.57 -17.32 -0.25
N GLN A 190 2.49 -17.94 -0.99
CA GLN A 190 3.03 -19.27 -0.65
C GLN A 190 3.71 -19.28 0.73
N ALA A 191 4.48 -18.25 1.07
CA ALA A 191 5.10 -18.15 2.39
C ALA A 191 4.07 -18.04 3.52
N ARG A 192 2.96 -17.32 3.31
CA ARG A 192 1.84 -17.25 4.25
C ARG A 192 1.16 -18.61 4.41
N GLU A 193 0.86 -19.29 3.31
CA GLU A 193 0.25 -20.63 3.34
C GLU A 193 1.13 -21.65 4.08
N ILE A 194 2.45 -21.64 3.84
CA ILE A 194 3.40 -22.50 4.56
C ILE A 194 3.41 -22.17 6.06
N LYS A 195 3.46 -20.88 6.43
CA LYS A 195 3.40 -20.45 7.83
C LYS A 195 2.09 -20.85 8.50
N GLU A 196 0.97 -20.72 7.81
CA GLU A 196 -0.35 -21.14 8.28
C GLU A 196 -0.45 -22.66 8.45
N ALA A 197 0.07 -23.44 7.50
CA ALA A 197 0.14 -24.90 7.59
C ALA A 197 1.00 -25.36 8.77
N LEU A 198 2.14 -24.70 9.02
CA LEU A 198 2.99 -24.95 10.18
C LEU A 198 2.27 -24.62 11.50
N ARG A 199 1.58 -23.48 11.58
CA ARG A 199 0.75 -23.10 12.76
C ARG A 199 -0.41 -24.08 12.98
N ALA A 200 -1.08 -24.55 11.92
CA ALA A 200 -2.16 -25.53 11.99
C ALA A 200 -1.66 -26.94 12.37
N GLY A 201 -0.42 -27.28 12.01
CA GLY A 201 0.26 -28.51 12.44
C GLY A 201 0.59 -28.51 13.93
N GLN A 202 1.00 -27.37 14.49
CA GLN A 202 1.29 -27.23 15.92
C GLN A 202 0.04 -27.33 16.81
N LYS A 203 -1.12 -26.84 16.34
CA LYS A 203 -2.40 -27.00 17.07
C LYS A 203 -2.88 -28.45 17.18
N ARG A 204 -2.38 -29.38 16.37
CA ARG A 204 -2.72 -30.82 16.45
C ARG A 204 -1.90 -31.60 17.49
N LYS A 205 -0.91 -30.97 18.15
CA LYS A 205 -0.08 -31.61 19.20
C LYS A 205 -0.42 -31.16 20.64
N HIS A 206 -1.36 -30.25 20.83
CA HIS A 206 -1.89 -29.90 22.16
C HIS A 206 -3.41 -30.01 22.17
N GLY A 207 -3.90 -31.23 22.39
CA GLY A 207 -5.32 -31.54 22.45
C GLY A 207 -5.58 -32.76 23.33
N VAL A 208 -5.22 -32.67 24.61
CA VAL A 208 -5.78 -33.54 25.65
C VAL A 208 -6.11 -32.67 26.88
N GLU A 209 -7.40 -32.65 27.20
CA GLU A 209 -8.06 -32.22 28.45
C GLU A 209 -8.00 -30.72 28.81
N SER A 210 -9.13 -30.02 28.98
CA SER A 210 -10.04 -30.31 30.09
C SER A 210 -11.45 -29.74 29.85
N LYS A 211 -12.44 -30.54 30.26
CA LYS A 211 -13.86 -30.20 30.39
C LYS A 211 -14.07 -29.21 31.55
N SER A 212 -14.95 -28.23 31.38
CA SER A 212 -15.81 -27.78 32.48
C SER A 212 -17.15 -27.22 31.95
N GLU A 213 -18.17 -27.44 32.77
CA GLU A 213 -19.62 -27.44 32.52
C GLU A 213 -20.31 -26.06 32.40
N PRO A 214 -21.60 -26.03 31.99
CA PRO A 214 -22.34 -24.80 31.67
C PRO A 214 -22.99 -24.14 32.89
N LYS A 215 -23.09 -22.81 32.89
CA LYS A 215 -23.96 -22.06 33.80
C LYS A 215 -25.11 -21.38 33.05
N LYS A 216 -26.33 -21.71 33.48
CA LYS A 216 -27.58 -20.99 33.19
C LYS A 216 -27.58 -19.62 33.87
N GLY A 217 -28.10 -18.62 33.17
CA GLY A 217 -28.63 -17.38 33.73
C GLY A 217 -29.79 -16.92 32.87
N ASN A 218 -30.99 -16.93 33.45
CA ASN A 218 -32.23 -16.52 32.81
C ASN A 218 -32.61 -15.10 33.27
N SER A 219 -33.53 -14.46 32.54
CA SER A 219 -34.31 -13.25 32.89
C SER A 219 -33.77 -11.86 32.51
N ARG A 220 -34.25 -11.34 31.38
CA ARG A 220 -34.99 -10.05 31.24
C ARG A 220 -34.96 -9.56 29.78
N SER A 221 -35.70 -10.25 28.93
CA SER A 221 -36.54 -9.53 27.96
C SER A 221 -37.83 -9.16 28.69
N ARG A 222 -38.17 -7.86 28.69
CA ARG A 222 -39.53 -7.28 28.85
C ARG A 222 -39.42 -5.76 29.09
N ARG A 223 -39.19 -4.99 28.03
CA ARG A 223 -39.92 -3.74 27.72
C ARG A 223 -39.30 -3.07 26.50
N SER A 224 -39.82 -3.40 25.33
CA SER A 224 -39.69 -2.56 24.13
C SER A 224 -40.67 -3.09 23.12
N GLU A 225 -41.94 -2.67 23.22
CA GLU A 225 -42.86 -2.65 22.09
C GLU A 225 -44.13 -1.87 22.47
N LYS A 226 -44.63 -1.10 21.49
CA LYS A 226 -45.72 -0.09 21.49
C LYS A 226 -45.21 1.31 21.85
N ARG A 227 -45.27 2.31 20.96
CA ARG A 227 -46.33 2.61 19.97
C ARG A 227 -45.82 3.48 18.81
N SER A 228 -46.51 3.34 17.69
CA SER A 228 -46.24 3.84 16.35
C SER A 228 -47.10 5.06 15.94
N LYS A 229 -46.57 5.84 14.98
CA LYS A 229 -47.23 6.65 13.92
C LYS A 229 -48.00 7.94 14.32
N SER A 230 -47.55 9.11 13.82
CA SER A 230 -48.06 9.74 12.56
C SER A 230 -47.54 11.18 12.31
N LYS A 231 -47.01 11.37 11.09
CA LYS A 231 -47.05 12.49 10.11
C LYS A 231 -46.86 14.00 10.48
N ALA A 232 -45.96 14.58 9.68
CA ALA A 232 -46.07 15.79 8.84
C ALA A 232 -45.51 17.15 9.32
N ASN A 233 -44.48 17.58 8.56
CA ASN A 233 -44.14 18.92 8.10
C ASN A 233 -43.94 20.06 9.12
N LYS A 234 -42.68 20.53 9.22
CA LYS A 234 -42.31 21.95 9.09
C LYS A 234 -40.78 22.07 9.00
N GLN A 235 -40.32 22.72 7.94
CA GLN A 235 -38.93 23.12 7.73
C GLN A 235 -38.53 24.12 8.81
N GLY A 236 -37.41 23.85 9.49
CA GLY A 236 -36.74 24.78 10.40
C GLY A 236 -35.49 25.31 9.71
N GLU A 237 -35.35 26.63 9.70
CA GLU A 237 -34.29 27.41 9.06
C GLU A 237 -32.89 26.96 9.53
N GLY A 238 -32.10 26.44 8.59
CA GLY A 238 -30.68 26.16 8.80
C GLY A 238 -29.89 27.44 8.62
N ARG A 239 -28.97 27.72 9.56
CA ARG A 239 -27.90 28.71 9.38
C ARG A 239 -27.19 28.45 8.05
N GLU A 240 -26.97 29.51 7.29
CA GLU A 240 -26.44 29.46 5.93
C GLU A 240 -25.10 28.70 5.86
N PRO A 241 -24.87 27.88 4.81
CA PRO A 241 -23.58 27.25 4.55
C PRO A 241 -22.48 28.30 4.40
N THR A 242 -21.24 27.96 4.75
CA THR A 242 -20.11 28.83 4.41
C THR A 242 -19.91 28.88 2.90
N GLU A 243 -20.02 30.09 2.32
CA GLU A 243 -19.66 30.35 0.91
C GLU A 243 -18.19 30.03 0.58
N GLN A 244 -17.36 29.84 1.62
CA GLN A 244 -15.92 29.58 1.52
C GLN A 244 -15.55 28.12 1.17
N VAL A 245 -16.52 27.20 1.10
CA VAL A 245 -16.26 25.80 0.72
C VAL A 245 -17.16 25.40 -0.44
N LYS A 246 -16.54 25.01 -1.54
CA LYS A 246 -17.23 24.48 -2.73
C LYS A 246 -17.21 22.97 -2.74
N CYS A 247 -18.23 22.41 -3.34
CA CYS A 247 -18.42 20.97 -3.46
C CYS A 247 -18.65 20.63 -4.93
N GLU A 248 -18.14 19.51 -5.40
CA GLU A 248 -18.56 18.94 -6.69
C GLU A 248 -20.03 18.54 -6.63
N ASN A 249 -20.69 18.44 -7.78
CA ASN A 249 -22.09 18.00 -7.88
C ASN A 249 -23.08 18.89 -7.10
N GLU A 250 -22.90 20.22 -7.13
CA GLU A 250 -23.80 21.17 -6.44
C GLU A 250 -25.26 21.09 -6.92
N ASP A 251 -25.50 20.54 -8.11
CA ASP A 251 -26.80 20.26 -8.71
C ASP A 251 -27.55 19.09 -8.05
N LYS A 252 -26.85 18.21 -7.33
CA LYS A 252 -27.44 17.02 -6.70
C LYS A 252 -28.06 17.33 -5.33
N PRO A 253 -29.16 16.67 -4.93
CA PRO A 253 -29.73 16.85 -3.60
C PRO A 253 -28.77 16.36 -2.50
N ALA A 254 -28.75 17.05 -1.36
CA ALA A 254 -27.99 16.61 -0.19
C ALA A 254 -28.73 15.50 0.57
N SER A 255 -28.02 14.43 0.90
CA SER A 255 -28.44 13.33 1.76
C SER A 255 -28.07 13.60 3.22
N LEU A 256 -28.88 13.09 4.14
CA LEU A 256 -28.57 13.08 5.58
C LEU A 256 -27.58 11.95 5.90
N ILE A 257 -26.79 12.09 6.96
CA ILE A 257 -25.90 11.01 7.44
C ILE A 257 -26.71 9.74 7.77
N ALA A 258 -27.95 9.88 8.24
CA ALA A 258 -28.86 8.76 8.47
C ALA A 258 -29.22 7.95 7.21
N GLU A 259 -29.22 8.59 6.05
CA GLU A 259 -29.43 7.90 4.77
C GLU A 259 -28.13 7.24 4.29
N ILE A 260 -27.00 7.95 4.41
CA ILE A 260 -25.66 7.48 4.01
C ILE A 260 -25.26 6.21 4.78
N THR A 261 -25.60 6.15 6.06
CA THR A 261 -25.26 5.03 6.95
C THR A 261 -26.28 3.90 6.94
N LYS A 262 -27.43 4.08 6.28
CA LYS A 262 -28.51 3.10 6.26
C LYS A 262 -28.02 1.76 5.73
N LEU A 263 -28.44 0.67 6.38
CA LEU A 263 -28.16 -0.68 5.90
C LEU A 263 -29.02 -0.95 4.65
N VAL A 264 -28.36 -1.32 3.55
CA VAL A 264 -29.03 -1.71 2.31
C VAL A 264 -29.22 -3.22 2.32
N GLN A 265 -30.42 -3.66 1.92
CA GLN A 265 -30.76 -5.07 1.76
C GLN A 265 -30.92 -5.38 0.28
N HIS A 266 -30.31 -6.47 -0.16
CA HIS A 266 -30.48 -7.02 -1.50
C HIS A 266 -31.50 -8.16 -1.45
N GLU A 267 -32.52 -8.09 -2.28
CA GLU A 267 -33.51 -9.14 -2.45
C GLU A 267 -33.02 -10.12 -3.53
N THR A 268 -32.86 -11.38 -3.17
CA THR A 268 -32.49 -12.46 -4.09
C THR A 268 -33.30 -13.71 -3.78
N THR A 269 -33.38 -14.65 -4.72
CA THR A 269 -34.01 -15.95 -4.52
C THR A 269 -32.95 -17.00 -4.24
N ILE A 270 -33.12 -17.77 -3.17
CA ILE A 270 -32.32 -18.96 -2.84
C ILE A 270 -33.32 -20.10 -2.65
N ASP A 271 -33.17 -21.19 -3.42
CA ASP A 271 -34.05 -22.36 -3.39
C ASP A 271 -35.56 -22.01 -3.48
N ASP A 272 -35.92 -21.18 -4.46
CA ASP A 272 -37.29 -20.65 -4.70
C ASP A 272 -37.90 -19.81 -3.55
N GLY A 273 -37.12 -19.50 -2.51
CA GLY A 273 -37.49 -18.59 -1.43
C GLY A 273 -36.91 -17.18 -1.64
N LEU A 274 -37.74 -16.15 -1.49
CA LEU A 274 -37.28 -14.76 -1.47
C LEU A 274 -36.51 -14.47 -0.17
N VAL A 275 -35.24 -14.10 -0.28
CA VAL A 275 -34.34 -13.81 0.84
C VAL A 275 -33.83 -12.37 0.76
N LYS A 276 -33.79 -11.68 1.90
CA LYS A 276 -33.20 -10.34 2.04
C LYS A 276 -31.81 -10.44 2.67
N LEU A 277 -30.78 -10.20 1.87
CA LEU A 277 -29.39 -10.23 2.30
C LEU A 277 -28.92 -8.81 2.67
N PRO A 278 -28.44 -8.56 3.89
CA PRO A 278 -27.82 -7.27 4.22
C PRO A 278 -26.49 -7.13 3.49
N LEU A 279 -26.35 -6.09 2.68
CA LEU A 279 -25.09 -5.79 2.01
C LEU A 279 -24.13 -5.08 2.97
N PRO A 280 -22.86 -5.52 3.07
CA PRO A 280 -21.89 -4.85 3.93
C PRO A 280 -21.62 -3.42 3.47
N PHE A 281 -21.69 -3.12 2.17
CA PHE A 281 -21.58 -1.80 1.54
C PHE A 281 -22.18 -1.85 0.12
N VAL A 282 -22.39 -0.70 -0.51
CA VAL A 282 -23.04 -0.56 -1.84
C VAL A 282 -22.29 0.34 -2.83
N ASN A 283 -21.08 0.83 -2.50
CA ASN A 283 -20.25 1.65 -3.39
C ASN A 283 -20.99 2.86 -3.99
N LEU A 284 -21.68 3.62 -3.13
CA LEU A 284 -22.44 4.82 -3.52
C LEU A 284 -21.72 6.11 -3.14
N ASN A 285 -21.95 7.13 -3.96
CA ASN A 285 -21.51 8.51 -3.74
C ASN A 285 -22.70 9.36 -3.29
N TYR A 286 -22.49 10.18 -2.27
CA TYR A 286 -23.51 11.04 -1.67
C TYR A 286 -23.02 12.47 -1.62
N ARG A 287 -23.92 13.42 -1.86
CA ARG A 287 -23.70 14.82 -1.45
C ARG A 287 -24.28 14.98 -0.05
N ALA A 288 -23.62 15.74 0.82
CA ALA A 288 -24.12 16.02 2.17
C ALA A 288 -23.83 17.48 2.55
N ASN A 289 -24.60 18.02 3.49
CA ASN A 289 -24.32 19.30 4.12
C ASN A 289 -24.07 19.07 5.61
N VAL A 290 -22.83 19.24 6.03
CA VAL A 290 -22.31 18.73 7.30
C VAL A 290 -21.47 19.79 8.00
N ARG A 291 -21.14 19.55 9.26
CA ARG A 291 -20.13 20.28 10.02
C ARG A 291 -19.10 19.27 10.56
N VAL A 292 -17.84 19.67 10.65
CA VAL A 292 -16.83 18.84 11.31
C VAL A 292 -16.99 18.98 12.83
N VAL A 293 -17.07 17.86 13.54
CA VAL A 293 -17.20 17.81 15.01
C VAL A 293 -16.00 17.16 15.70
N ASP A 294 -15.20 16.38 14.97
CA ASP A 294 -13.92 15.85 15.44
C ASP A 294 -12.98 15.54 14.25
N PHE A 295 -11.71 15.28 14.52
CA PHE A 295 -10.71 14.89 13.51
C PHE A 295 -9.68 13.91 14.08
N SER A 296 -9.08 13.06 13.26
CA SER A 296 -8.02 12.13 13.69
C SER A 296 -6.92 12.06 12.62
N PRO A 297 -5.62 12.07 12.97
CA PRO A 297 -5.06 12.07 14.33
C PRO A 297 -5.28 13.38 15.08
N SER A 298 -5.03 13.41 16.39
CA SER A 298 -5.34 14.59 17.21
C SER A 298 -4.38 15.77 17.01
N ASN A 299 -3.23 15.55 16.37
CA ASN A 299 -2.25 16.58 16.08
C ASN A 299 -2.19 16.83 14.57
N LEU A 300 -2.37 18.08 14.14
CA LEU A 300 -2.34 18.45 12.72
C LEU A 300 -1.00 18.11 12.07
N ALA A 301 0.10 18.13 12.84
CA ALA A 301 1.42 17.77 12.31
C ALA A 301 1.52 16.28 11.90
N ASP A 302 0.54 15.45 12.27
CA ASP A 302 0.43 14.03 11.91
C ASP A 302 -0.59 13.78 10.80
N PHE A 303 -1.17 14.83 10.21
CA PHE A 303 -2.06 14.69 9.05
C PHE A 303 -1.31 14.26 7.79
N ALA A 304 -0.02 14.59 7.71
CA ALA A 304 0.86 14.17 6.65
C ALA A 304 1.83 13.11 7.17
N TYR A 305 2.05 12.05 6.40
CA TYR A 305 2.97 10.98 6.73
C TYR A 305 3.94 10.74 5.56
N PRO A 306 5.17 10.30 5.85
CA PRO A 306 6.10 9.93 4.79
C PRO A 306 5.61 8.65 4.10
N LYS A 307 5.39 8.73 2.78
CA LYS A 307 5.22 7.56 1.92
C LYS A 307 6.54 6.78 1.91
N LYS A 308 6.45 5.46 1.98
CA LYS A 308 7.58 4.61 1.62
C LYS A 308 7.62 4.58 0.10
N GLU A 309 8.72 5.04 -0.49
CA GLU A 309 8.96 4.83 -1.92
C GLU A 309 8.91 3.33 -2.18
N SER A 310 8.01 2.94 -3.07
CA SER A 310 7.89 1.58 -3.55
C SER A 310 8.65 1.52 -4.87
N GLU A 311 9.44 0.48 -5.09
CA GLU A 311 10.02 0.25 -6.42
C GLU A 311 8.97 0.01 -7.51
N TYR A 312 7.69 -0.14 -7.11
CA TYR A 312 6.54 -0.28 -7.99
C TYR A 312 5.78 1.03 -8.23
N ASP A 313 6.22 2.17 -7.68
CA ASP A 313 5.52 3.47 -7.84
C ASP A 313 5.42 3.90 -9.32
N ASP A 314 6.27 3.37 -10.21
CA ASP A 314 6.20 3.58 -11.68
C ASP A 314 5.01 2.85 -12.35
N LEU A 315 4.35 1.96 -11.61
CA LEU A 315 3.20 1.20 -12.09
C LEU A 315 1.92 2.00 -11.82
N SER A 316 1.34 2.57 -12.88
CA SER A 316 0.14 3.42 -12.85
C SER A 316 -1.15 2.74 -12.32
N ASP A 317 -1.09 1.47 -11.94
CA ASP A 317 -2.20 0.68 -11.39
C ASP A 317 -2.18 0.64 -9.85
N ASP A 318 -1.45 1.55 -9.21
CA ASP A 318 -1.38 1.69 -7.75
C ASP A 318 -2.70 2.17 -7.08
N GLY A 319 -3.80 2.15 -7.83
CA GLY A 319 -5.12 2.65 -7.42
C GLY A 319 -5.90 1.74 -6.47
N GLU A 320 -5.56 0.46 -6.32
CA GLU A 320 -6.30 -0.44 -5.43
C GLU A 320 -5.37 -1.51 -4.82
N GLU A 321 -4.77 -1.21 -3.66
CA GLU A 321 -4.37 -2.19 -2.60
C GLU A 321 -3.31 -1.62 -1.63
N SER A 322 -2.81 -0.40 -1.85
CA SER A 322 -1.84 0.25 -0.94
C SER A 322 -2.44 0.81 0.36
N LEU A 323 -3.55 0.23 0.84
CA LEU A 323 -3.81 0.22 2.29
C LEU A 323 -2.87 -0.81 2.92
N SER A 324 -1.60 -0.45 2.98
CA SER A 324 -0.60 -1.12 3.79
C SER A 324 -1.10 -1.13 5.24
N ASN A 325 -1.74 -2.24 5.64
CA ASN A 325 -1.85 -2.66 7.03
C ASN A 325 -0.43 -2.99 7.52
N SER A 326 0.41 -1.96 7.66
CA SER A 326 1.74 -2.05 8.24
C SER A 326 1.67 -1.88 9.76
N GLU A 327 0.77 -2.63 10.43
CA GLU A 327 0.76 -2.70 11.90
C GLU A 327 0.59 -4.12 12.45
N THR A 328 0.80 -5.19 11.67
CA THR A 328 0.67 -6.55 12.27
C THR A 328 1.60 -7.63 11.75
N GLU A 329 2.71 -7.32 11.07
CA GLU A 329 3.67 -8.38 10.70
C GLU A 329 5.11 -7.87 10.75
N ALA A 330 5.67 -7.80 11.96
CA ALA A 330 7.10 -7.71 12.20
C ALA A 330 7.49 -8.55 13.44
N GLU A 331 7.19 -9.83 13.41
CA GLU A 331 8.02 -10.83 14.07
C GLU A 331 8.61 -11.74 12.97
N ASP A 332 9.93 -11.84 12.95
CA ASP A 332 10.77 -12.68 12.08
C ASP A 332 11.14 -12.20 10.66
N GLY A 333 11.17 -10.89 10.42
CA GLY A 333 12.08 -10.31 9.43
C GLY A 333 13.13 -9.47 10.16
N GLN A 334 14.43 -9.66 9.90
CA GLN A 334 15.46 -8.84 10.54
C GLN A 334 15.10 -7.34 10.41
N PRO A 335 15.12 -6.57 11.51
CA PRO A 335 14.82 -5.16 11.45
C PRO A 335 15.87 -4.50 10.57
N ILE A 336 15.47 -3.90 9.45
CA ILE A 336 16.30 -2.92 8.78
C ILE A 336 16.50 -1.81 9.81
N GLN A 337 17.69 -1.78 10.40
CA GLN A 337 18.05 -0.89 11.47
C GLN A 337 17.98 0.54 10.93
N ARG A 338 16.90 1.25 11.30
CA ARG A 338 16.69 2.66 10.94
C ARG A 338 17.84 3.48 11.52
N THR A 339 18.76 3.92 10.66
CA THR A 339 19.79 4.88 11.03
C THR A 339 19.23 6.30 10.97
N LEU A 340 19.87 7.25 11.65
CA LEU A 340 19.48 8.67 11.63
C LEU A 340 19.46 9.29 10.22
N ASP A 341 20.22 8.74 9.27
CA ASP A 341 20.27 9.16 7.86
C ASP A 341 19.00 8.80 7.07
N ASP A 342 18.14 7.95 7.63
CA ASP A 342 16.91 7.50 6.97
C ASP A 342 15.78 8.57 7.03
N PHE A 343 16.01 9.64 7.81
CA PHE A 343 15.12 10.81 7.95
C PHE A 343 15.46 11.97 6.99
N SER A 344 16.62 11.93 6.32
CA SER A 344 17.11 13.02 5.47
C SER A 344 16.93 12.76 3.96
N LYS A 345 16.67 11.52 3.55
CA LYS A 345 16.29 11.21 2.16
C LYS A 345 14.89 11.74 1.86
N VAL A 346 14.75 12.44 0.73
CA VAL A 346 13.48 12.96 0.22
C VAL A 346 12.48 11.81 0.23
N ARG A 347 11.41 11.93 1.01
CA ARG A 347 10.28 11.01 0.96
C ARG A 347 9.15 11.77 0.31
N ASN A 348 8.45 11.15 -0.64
CA ASN A 348 7.13 11.62 -1.03
C ASN A 348 6.24 11.63 0.23
N TRP A 349 5.62 12.76 0.55
CA TRP A 349 4.69 12.87 1.68
C TRP A 349 3.26 12.71 1.15
N GLU A 350 2.39 12.13 1.96
CA GLU A 350 0.96 11.99 1.63
C GLU A 350 0.09 12.45 2.78
N TRP A 351 -1.07 13.03 2.47
CA TRP A 351 -2.10 13.31 3.46
C TRP A 351 -2.86 12.04 3.83
N ARG A 352 -3.12 11.86 5.13
CA ARG A 352 -4.00 10.82 5.66
C ARG A 352 -4.52 11.21 7.03
N PHE A 353 -5.75 11.67 7.04
CA PHE A 353 -6.47 11.99 8.26
C PHE A 353 -7.95 11.64 8.08
N PHE A 354 -8.70 11.77 9.16
CA PHE A 354 -10.12 11.48 9.23
C PHE A 354 -10.85 12.67 9.82
N LEU A 355 -12.07 12.89 9.34
CA LEU A 355 -12.99 13.89 9.88
C LEU A 355 -14.24 13.20 10.39
N GLU A 356 -14.70 13.55 11.59
CA GLU A 356 -16.03 13.18 12.06
C GLU A 356 -17.01 14.26 11.64
N LEU A 357 -17.98 13.87 10.81
CA LEU A 357 -18.99 14.74 10.26
C LEU A 357 -20.29 14.59 11.03
N GLU A 358 -21.00 15.68 11.24
CA GLU A 358 -22.35 15.73 11.80
C GLU A 358 -23.27 16.52 10.86
N ASP A 359 -24.54 16.11 10.72
CA ASP A 359 -25.51 16.81 9.88
C ASP A 359 -25.67 18.30 10.28
N ALA A 360 -25.65 19.19 9.29
CA ALA A 360 -25.76 20.63 9.51
C ALA A 360 -27.17 21.07 9.96
N ALA A 361 -28.22 20.46 9.41
CA ALA A 361 -29.60 20.77 9.73
C ALA A 361 -30.33 19.50 10.19
N VAL A 362 -30.55 19.39 11.49
CA VAL A 362 -31.36 18.33 12.09
C VAL A 362 -32.43 19.03 12.93
N ALA A 363 -33.71 18.73 12.68
CA ALA A 363 -34.77 19.28 13.52
C ALA A 363 -34.50 18.90 14.98
N GLU A 364 -34.68 19.84 15.92
CA GLU A 364 -34.23 19.76 17.33
C GLU A 364 -34.62 18.46 18.08
N LYS A 365 -35.55 17.67 17.54
CA LYS A 365 -36.04 16.41 18.13
C LYS A 365 -35.40 15.14 17.55
N HIS A 366 -34.53 15.24 16.55
CA HIS A 366 -33.82 14.10 15.97
C HIS A 366 -32.40 14.01 16.55
N LYS A 367 -32.00 12.79 16.92
CA LYS A 367 -30.62 12.52 17.32
C LYS A 367 -29.72 12.74 16.11
N LYS A 368 -28.79 13.70 16.22
CA LYS A 368 -27.79 13.95 15.19
C LYS A 368 -26.92 12.71 15.03
N GLN A 369 -26.73 12.30 13.79
CA GLN A 369 -25.83 11.19 13.48
C GLN A 369 -24.46 11.72 13.10
N ARG A 370 -23.45 10.91 13.42
CA ARG A 370 -22.05 11.21 13.11
C ARG A 370 -21.45 10.12 12.25
N LEU A 371 -20.51 10.51 11.41
CA LEU A 371 -19.83 9.61 10.50
C LEU A 371 -18.37 10.01 10.34
N TRP A 372 -17.47 9.04 10.52
CA TRP A 372 -16.06 9.22 10.20
C TRP A 372 -15.84 9.03 8.71
N VAL A 373 -15.17 10.01 8.09
CA VAL A 373 -14.71 9.94 6.70
C VAL A 373 -13.19 10.03 6.65
N ALA A 374 -12.57 9.18 5.83
CA ALA A 374 -11.17 9.32 5.48
C ALA A 374 -10.97 10.50 4.53
N VAL A 375 -9.83 11.17 4.65
CA VAL A 375 -9.34 12.17 3.71
C VAL A 375 -7.97 11.69 3.24
N ASP A 376 -7.93 11.19 2.00
CA ASP A 376 -6.71 10.71 1.37
C ASP A 376 -5.90 11.86 0.74
N ASN A 377 -4.76 11.52 0.14
CA ASN A 377 -3.85 12.51 -0.43
C ASN A 377 -4.54 13.42 -1.45
N GLN A 378 -5.24 12.83 -2.42
CA GLN A 378 -5.91 13.56 -3.48
C GLN A 378 -7.03 14.47 -2.94
N SER A 379 -7.83 13.95 -2.01
CA SER A 379 -8.95 14.69 -1.44
C SER A 379 -8.46 15.83 -0.55
N ALA A 380 -7.36 15.63 0.18
CA ALA A 380 -6.74 16.67 1.00
C ALA A 380 -6.06 17.76 0.16
N GLN A 381 -5.37 17.39 -0.93
CA GLN A 381 -4.80 18.36 -1.89
C GLN A 381 -5.90 19.22 -2.49
N LEU A 382 -7.01 18.62 -2.91
CA LEU A 382 -8.17 19.35 -3.42
C LEU A 382 -8.80 20.25 -2.34
N LEU A 383 -8.97 19.72 -1.13
CA LEU A 383 -9.59 20.42 -0.01
C LEU A 383 -8.79 21.65 0.40
N THR A 384 -7.48 21.50 0.55
CA THR A 384 -6.59 22.52 1.14
C THR A 384 -5.89 23.38 0.11
N GLY A 385 -5.66 22.85 -1.10
CA GLY A 385 -4.75 23.43 -2.10
C GLY A 385 -3.27 23.28 -1.75
N LEU A 386 -2.92 22.37 -0.83
CA LEU A 386 -1.55 22.15 -0.34
C LEU A 386 -1.06 20.74 -0.67
N ASP A 387 0.20 20.64 -1.05
CA ASP A 387 0.90 19.36 -1.12
C ASP A 387 1.34 18.91 0.27
N ALA A 388 1.31 17.61 0.51
CA ALA A 388 1.75 17.04 1.77
C ALA A 388 3.25 17.26 1.95
N CYS A 389 3.64 17.58 3.19
CA CYS A 389 5.04 17.78 3.53
C CYS A 389 5.29 17.41 4.99
N ASN A 390 6.56 17.48 5.42
CA ASN A 390 6.90 17.27 6.82
C ASN A 390 6.46 18.45 7.70
N LEU A 391 5.22 18.42 8.19
CA LEU A 391 4.63 19.48 9.03
C LEU A 391 5.32 19.67 10.39
N ARG A 392 6.12 18.70 10.84
CA ARG A 392 6.94 18.83 12.07
C ARG A 392 8.20 19.67 11.81
N ARG A 393 8.67 19.71 10.56
CA ARG A 393 9.83 20.50 10.13
C ARG A 393 9.40 21.85 9.54
N ASP A 394 8.38 21.84 8.68
CA ASP A 394 7.85 23.02 8.02
C ASP A 394 6.74 23.67 8.86
N LYS A 395 7.15 24.61 9.70
CA LYS A 395 6.24 25.35 10.58
C LYS A 395 5.30 26.27 9.79
N GLN A 396 5.72 26.78 8.63
CA GLN A 396 4.90 27.69 7.83
C GLN A 396 3.75 26.92 7.18
N ALA A 397 4.04 25.77 6.56
CA ALA A 397 3.02 24.88 6.02
C ALA A 397 2.01 24.44 7.10
N LEU A 398 2.47 24.15 8.32
CA LEU A 398 1.60 23.80 9.44
C LEU A 398 0.67 24.96 9.87
N VAL A 399 1.16 26.21 9.86
CA VAL A 399 0.31 27.38 10.13
C VAL A 399 -0.73 27.55 9.03
N THR A 400 -0.32 27.47 7.76
CA THR A 400 -1.25 27.55 6.62
C THR A 400 -2.32 26.45 6.66
N LEU A 401 -1.93 25.21 7.00
CA LEU A 401 -2.87 24.10 7.18
C LEU A 401 -3.85 24.41 8.32
N ARG A 402 -3.37 24.92 9.45
CA ARG A 402 -4.23 25.30 10.58
C ARG A 402 -5.26 26.35 10.18
N ASP A 403 -4.86 27.39 9.45
CA ASP A 403 -5.77 28.43 8.97
C ASP A 403 -6.84 27.88 8.00
N LYS A 404 -6.42 27.00 7.08
CA LYS A 404 -7.34 26.27 6.19
C LYS A 404 -8.33 25.43 6.99
N MET A 405 -7.85 24.66 7.95
CA MET A 405 -8.70 23.80 8.77
C MET A 405 -9.64 24.60 9.68
N PHE A 406 -9.20 25.76 10.19
CA PHE A 406 -10.04 26.67 10.96
C PHE A 406 -11.25 27.15 10.15
N THR A 407 -11.11 27.28 8.83
CA THR A 407 -12.23 27.60 7.92
C THR A 407 -13.31 26.50 7.93
N LEU A 408 -12.92 25.23 8.11
CA LEU A 408 -13.85 24.10 8.17
C LEU A 408 -14.48 23.93 9.55
N TRP A 409 -13.69 24.04 10.62
CA TRP A 409 -14.11 23.60 11.95
C TRP A 409 -14.01 24.63 13.07
N GLY A 410 -13.58 25.86 12.78
CA GLY A 410 -13.48 26.94 13.75
C GLY A 410 -12.58 26.56 14.93
N ASN A 411 -13.05 26.79 16.16
CA ASN A 411 -12.30 26.57 17.39
C ASN A 411 -12.20 25.09 17.85
N LEU A 412 -12.32 24.14 16.93
CA LEU A 412 -12.32 22.70 17.24
C LEU A 412 -10.95 22.21 17.73
N GLU A 413 -9.85 22.69 17.13
CA GLU A 413 -8.49 22.29 17.52
C GLU A 413 -8.20 22.69 18.97
N GLU A 414 -8.49 23.94 19.36
CA GLU A 414 -8.25 24.46 20.70
C GLU A 414 -9.08 23.70 21.74
N LYS A 415 -10.32 23.36 21.41
CA LYS A 415 -11.18 22.55 22.28
C LYS A 415 -10.66 21.13 22.45
N LYS A 416 -10.17 20.52 21.38
CA LYS A 416 -9.60 19.18 21.44
C LYS A 416 -8.34 19.15 22.30
N VAL A 417 -7.46 20.14 22.15
CA VAL A 417 -6.27 20.31 23.01
C VAL A 417 -6.67 20.48 24.48
N ALA A 418 -7.63 21.38 24.77
CA ALA A 418 -8.11 21.61 26.13
C ALA A 418 -8.75 20.35 26.76
N ALA A 419 -9.52 19.58 25.99
CA ALA A 419 -10.11 18.33 26.45
C ALA A 419 -9.04 17.28 26.76
N GLN A 420 -8.00 17.16 25.92
CA GLN A 420 -6.86 16.27 26.19
C GLN A 420 -6.07 16.68 27.42
N GLU A 421 -5.84 17.97 27.63
CA GLU A 421 -5.20 18.45 28.85
C GLU A 421 -6.04 18.19 30.11
N ALA A 422 -7.36 18.37 30.03
CA ALA A 422 -8.27 18.07 31.12
C ALA A 422 -8.26 16.58 31.47
N ALA A 423 -8.29 15.71 30.46
CA ALA A 423 -8.17 14.26 30.62
C ALA A 423 -6.83 13.85 31.25
N ARG A 424 -5.70 14.45 30.82
CA ARG A 424 -4.38 14.23 31.44
C ARG A 424 -4.33 14.69 32.90
N LYS A 425 -5.13 15.68 33.26
CA LYS A 425 -5.29 16.19 34.64
C LYS A 425 -6.35 15.40 35.44
N GLY A 426 -6.86 14.28 34.92
CA GLY A 426 -7.82 13.42 35.62
C GLY A 426 -9.21 14.04 35.79
N LYS A 427 -9.54 15.09 35.04
CA LYS A 427 -10.89 15.68 35.07
C LYS A 427 -11.80 14.85 34.16
N PRO A 428 -13.00 14.45 34.62
CA PRO A 428 -13.95 13.76 33.77
C PRO A 428 -14.31 14.66 32.56
N PRO A 429 -14.56 14.09 31.37
CA PRO A 429 -15.07 14.84 30.23
C PRO A 429 -16.32 15.60 30.66
N VAL A 430 -16.41 16.88 30.27
CA VAL A 430 -17.67 17.61 30.41
C VAL A 430 -18.63 16.95 29.43
N ASP A 431 -19.62 16.25 29.96
CA ASP A 431 -20.58 15.50 29.17
C ASP A 431 -21.17 16.40 28.08
N SER A 432 -21.04 15.95 26.84
CA SER A 432 -21.53 16.63 25.65
C SER A 432 -22.95 16.14 25.40
N ASP A 433 -23.88 16.51 26.29
CA ASP A 433 -25.33 16.65 26.06
C ASP A 433 -26.05 16.56 27.41
N ASP A 434 -26.37 17.71 28.01
CA ASP A 434 -27.43 17.83 29.03
C ASP A 434 -27.92 19.29 29.09
N GLU A 435 -28.51 19.75 27.97
CA GLU A 435 -29.33 20.97 27.90
C GLU A 435 -30.79 20.62 28.27
N ASP A 436 -31.03 19.96 29.40
CA ASP A 436 -32.42 19.66 29.81
C ASP A 436 -32.67 19.67 31.32
N GLN A 437 -31.93 20.50 32.07
CA GLN A 437 -32.33 20.87 33.43
C GLN A 437 -32.25 22.38 33.64
N ARG A 438 -33.42 23.03 33.53
CA ARG A 438 -33.64 24.39 34.03
C ARG A 438 -33.42 24.42 35.54
N LEU A 439 -32.23 24.81 35.97
CA LEU A 439 -31.99 25.40 37.28
C LEU A 439 -31.30 26.76 37.07
N PRO A 440 -31.77 27.83 37.76
CA PRO A 440 -31.12 29.13 37.65
C PRO A 440 -29.84 29.15 38.50
N GLU A 441 -28.89 30.01 38.09
CA GLU A 441 -27.67 30.52 38.78
C GLU A 441 -26.34 30.06 38.15
N PRO A 442 -25.24 30.83 38.25
CA PRO A 442 -25.07 32.28 38.14
C PRO A 442 -24.11 32.66 36.97
N LYS A 443 -24.01 33.95 36.67
CA LYS A 443 -23.21 34.54 35.57
C LYS A 443 -21.69 34.32 35.74
N ASN A 444 -21.02 34.18 34.58
CA ASN A 444 -19.57 34.32 34.31
C ASN A 444 -18.64 33.11 34.58
N PHE A 445 -18.66 32.12 33.68
CA PHE A 445 -17.49 31.68 32.90
C PHE A 445 -18.01 31.08 31.59
N GLY A 446 -17.81 31.79 30.48
CA GLY A 446 -18.35 31.39 29.17
C GLY A 446 -17.80 30.03 28.74
N LYS A 447 -18.66 28.99 28.74
CA LYS A 447 -18.44 27.78 27.95
C LYS A 447 -18.51 28.19 26.48
N ALA A 448 -17.39 28.57 25.89
CA ALA A 448 -17.34 28.98 24.48
C ALA A 448 -17.91 27.85 23.61
N GLN A 449 -19.00 28.11 22.88
CA GLN A 449 -19.65 27.15 21.99
C GLN A 449 -18.73 26.80 20.81
N LEU A 450 -18.92 25.63 20.19
CA LEU A 450 -18.14 25.25 19.00
C LEU A 450 -18.51 26.21 17.86
N THR A 451 -17.52 26.78 17.18
CA THR A 451 -17.71 27.74 16.08
C THR A 451 -17.63 27.08 14.69
N ASN A 452 -17.73 25.75 14.65
CA ASN A 452 -17.73 24.98 13.41
C ASN A 452 -18.92 25.37 12.52
N ARG A 453 -18.64 25.54 11.23
CA ARG A 453 -19.65 25.97 10.25
C ARG A 453 -20.08 24.80 9.37
N ALA A 454 -21.29 24.92 8.83
CA ALA A 454 -21.82 23.94 7.88
C ALA A 454 -21.21 24.17 6.50
N PHE A 455 -20.83 23.09 5.82
CA PHE A 455 -20.30 23.12 4.47
C PHE A 455 -20.84 21.95 3.64
N PRO A 456 -21.01 22.16 2.32
CA PRO A 456 -21.35 21.08 1.40
C PRO A 456 -20.12 20.22 1.12
N CYS A 457 -20.29 18.89 1.04
CA CYS A 457 -19.24 17.97 0.63
C CYS A 457 -19.81 16.74 -0.10
N CYS A 458 -18.94 15.96 -0.74
CA CYS A 458 -19.27 14.62 -1.20
C CYS A 458 -18.61 13.55 -0.32
N VAL A 459 -19.34 12.46 -0.11
CA VAL A 459 -18.90 11.29 0.66
C VAL A 459 -19.09 10.05 -0.20
N LYS A 460 -18.03 9.30 -0.43
CA LYS A 460 -18.10 7.98 -1.09
C LYS A 460 -18.08 6.87 -0.05
N GLN A 461 -18.93 5.88 -0.23
CA GLN A 461 -18.95 4.66 0.56
C GLN A 461 -18.15 3.57 -0.16
N TYR A 462 -17.34 2.81 0.56
CA TYR A 462 -16.58 1.69 0.01
C TYR A 462 -16.37 0.59 1.07
N GLY A 463 -15.87 -0.56 0.65
CA GLY A 463 -15.56 -1.70 1.52
C GLY A 463 -14.07 -1.99 1.59
N ILE A 464 -13.56 -2.28 2.78
CA ILE A 464 -12.21 -2.84 2.97
C ILE A 464 -12.31 -4.22 3.63
N LYS A 465 -11.31 -5.09 3.38
CA LYS A 465 -11.20 -6.37 4.07
C LYS A 465 -10.40 -6.20 5.36
N VAL A 466 -10.96 -6.61 6.49
CA VAL A 466 -10.27 -6.62 7.78
C VAL A 466 -10.21 -8.03 8.36
N ALA A 467 -9.20 -8.30 9.17
CA ALA A 467 -9.06 -9.58 9.85
C ALA A 467 -10.27 -9.83 10.75
N GLU A 468 -10.80 -11.05 10.69
CA GLU A 468 -11.94 -11.48 11.48
C GLU A 468 -11.65 -12.86 12.07
N PRO A 469 -11.33 -12.94 13.38
CA PRO A 469 -11.04 -14.22 14.03
C PRO A 469 -12.28 -15.11 14.15
N GLU A 470 -13.49 -14.54 14.17
CA GLU A 470 -14.74 -15.28 14.35
C GLU A 470 -15.29 -15.76 12.99
N PRO A 471 -15.29 -17.09 12.71
CA PRO A 471 -15.69 -17.59 11.39
C PRO A 471 -17.12 -17.24 10.99
N SER A 472 -18.02 -17.08 11.97
CA SER A 472 -19.42 -16.70 11.73
C SER A 472 -19.59 -15.26 11.23
N GLN A 473 -18.57 -14.41 11.40
CA GLN A 473 -18.55 -13.01 10.94
C GLN A 473 -17.67 -12.80 9.69
N ALA A 474 -16.92 -13.83 9.28
CA ALA A 474 -15.97 -13.77 8.17
C ALA A 474 -16.68 -13.81 6.79
N ASN A 475 -17.28 -12.70 6.40
CA ASN A 475 -18.04 -12.55 5.16
C ASN A 475 -17.21 -12.06 3.95
N ALA A 476 -15.87 -12.05 4.05
CA ALA A 476 -14.96 -11.60 3.00
C ALA A 476 -13.87 -12.63 2.65
N GLY A 477 -14.14 -13.92 2.88
CA GLY A 477 -13.20 -15.03 2.72
C GLY A 477 -12.58 -15.48 4.05
N ASN A 478 -11.73 -16.51 4.00
CA ASN A 478 -11.14 -17.13 5.19
C ASN A 478 -10.48 -16.09 6.12
N GLY A 479 -11.01 -15.99 7.34
CA GLY A 479 -10.50 -15.09 8.40
C GLY A 479 -10.64 -13.60 8.10
N LYS A 480 -11.55 -13.19 7.19
CA LYS A 480 -11.74 -11.79 6.80
C LYS A 480 -13.20 -11.39 6.78
N ARG A 481 -13.50 -10.15 7.20
CA ARG A 481 -14.80 -9.51 7.01
C ARG A 481 -14.69 -8.23 6.21
N TRP A 482 -15.80 -7.84 5.57
CA TRP A 482 -15.95 -6.52 4.97
C TRP A 482 -16.24 -5.49 6.06
N GLN A 483 -15.49 -4.40 6.05
CA GLN A 483 -15.77 -3.21 6.83
C GLN A 483 -16.19 -2.08 5.89
N ARG A 484 -17.38 -1.53 6.15
CA ARG A 484 -17.88 -0.34 5.46
C ARG A 484 -17.07 0.86 5.90
N MET A 485 -16.56 1.60 4.93
CA MET A 485 -15.77 2.81 5.11
C MET A 485 -16.38 3.95 4.30
N PHE A 486 -16.00 5.17 4.67
CA PHE A 486 -16.45 6.39 4.01
C PHE A 486 -15.25 7.31 3.78
N GLN A 487 -15.24 8.02 2.65
CA GLN A 487 -14.17 8.94 2.29
C GLN A 487 -14.75 10.23 1.75
N LEU A 488 -14.16 11.35 2.16
CA LEU A 488 -14.44 12.68 1.62
C LEU A 488 -13.89 12.79 0.20
N PHE A 489 -14.62 13.42 -0.71
CA PHE A 489 -14.09 13.81 -2.01
C PHE A 489 -14.78 15.07 -2.53
N GLY A 490 -14.21 15.69 -3.56
CA GLY A 490 -14.84 16.79 -4.29
C GLY A 490 -15.12 18.05 -3.47
N ALA A 491 -14.50 18.22 -2.30
CA ALA A 491 -14.63 19.42 -1.48
C ALA A 491 -13.38 20.29 -1.62
N ARG A 492 -13.55 21.62 -1.71
CA ARG A 492 -12.46 22.59 -1.84
C ARG A 492 -12.71 23.83 -0.99
N ILE A 493 -11.72 24.21 -0.18
CA ILE A 493 -11.70 25.50 0.51
C ILE A 493 -11.30 26.57 -0.51
N VAL A 494 -12.21 27.49 -0.79
CA VAL A 494 -11.96 28.64 -1.64
C VAL A 494 -11.30 29.71 -0.77
N GLY A 495 -10.03 30.03 -1.07
CA GLY A 495 -9.38 31.22 -0.52
C GLY A 495 -9.78 32.45 -1.32
N GLU A 496 -9.76 33.62 -0.68
CA GLU A 496 -9.71 34.91 -1.39
C GLU A 496 -8.51 34.99 -2.34
#